data_AF-A0AA47MIW7-F1
#
_entry.id   AF-A0AA47MIW7-F1
#
_cell.length_a   1.000
_cell.length_b   1.000
_cell.length_c   1.000
_cell.angle_alpha   90.00
_cell.angle_beta   90.00
_cell.angle_gamma   90.00
#
_symmetry.space_group_name_H-M   'P 1'
#
loop_
_entity.id
_entity.type
_entity.pdbx_description
1 polymer ?
#
loop_
_entity_poly.entity_id
_entity_poly.type
_entity_poly.pdbx_seq_one_letter_code
_entity_poly.pdbx_strand_id
1 'polypeptide(L)'
;MKKLERMGNLIYAYGVEQFGVVEGKQSTPSIPSKSRRQTEIDRLVKERRQLKKHWRKATEEEKESINLLQGEIQSRLATLRRAENLLRKCRRKEQTRSRFYKDPFKFVKSIFTKEKSGSLSVSKADLGEHLRKSCTDDRSHEELTLPPDMPPVNPPEHQLDISPPRWKRSRQVCA
;
A
#
# COMPACT_ATOMS: atom_id res chain seq x y z
N MET A 1 -7.23 -37.94 -11.09
CA MET A 1 -6.09 -36.99 -10.99
C MET A 1 -5.09 -37.15 -12.13
N LYS A 2 -4.44 -38.31 -12.34
CA LYS A 2 -3.37 -38.51 -13.36
C LYS A 2 -3.68 -38.15 -14.82
N LYS A 3 -4.95 -38.23 -15.25
CA LYS A 3 -5.35 -37.88 -16.63
C LYS A 3 -5.28 -36.37 -16.90
N LEU A 4 -5.59 -35.54 -15.90
CA LEU A 4 -5.57 -34.08 -16.03
C LEU A 4 -4.14 -33.56 -16.10
N GLU A 5 -3.24 -34.15 -15.30
CA GLU A 5 -1.81 -33.85 -15.34
C GLU A 5 -1.18 -34.21 -16.69
N ARG A 6 -1.52 -35.38 -17.27
CA ARG A 6 -1.07 -35.76 -18.61
C ARG A 6 -1.52 -34.77 -19.69
N MET A 7 -2.77 -34.32 -19.62
CA MET A 7 -3.30 -33.34 -20.58
C MET A 7 -2.60 -31.99 -20.43
N GLY A 8 -2.37 -31.53 -19.20
CA GLY A 8 -1.61 -30.30 -18.95
C GLY A 8 -0.18 -30.37 -19.50
N ASN A 9 0.50 -31.50 -19.31
CA ASN A 9 1.85 -31.71 -19.82
C ASN A 9 1.89 -31.74 -21.36
N LEU A 10 0.89 -32.35 -22.01
CA LEU A 10 0.79 -32.39 -23.46
C LEU A 10 0.59 -30.98 -24.05
N ILE A 11 -0.30 -30.19 -23.45
CA ILE A 11 -0.56 -28.80 -23.87
C ILE A 11 0.69 -27.94 -23.67
N TYR A 12 1.38 -28.10 -22.54
CA TYR A 12 2.62 -27.38 -22.27
C TYR A 12 3.72 -27.76 -23.27
N ALA A 13 3.93 -29.05 -23.52
CA ALA A 13 4.93 -29.54 -24.48
C ALA A 13 4.67 -29.01 -25.89
N TYR A 14 3.42 -29.05 -26.35
CA TYR A 14 3.02 -28.49 -27.63
C TYR A 14 3.28 -26.97 -27.70
N GLY A 15 2.96 -26.24 -26.63
CA GLY A 15 3.25 -24.81 -26.53
C GLY A 15 4.75 -24.50 -26.58
N VAL A 16 5.59 -25.31 -25.93
CA VAL A 16 7.05 -25.18 -25.98
C VAL A 16 7.60 -25.46 -27.38
N GLU A 17 7.09 -26.47 -28.07
CA GLU A 17 7.53 -26.82 -29.42
C GLU A 17 7.18 -25.70 -30.44
N GLN A 18 6.00 -25.11 -30.33
CA GLN A 18 5.52 -24.09 -31.26
C GLN A 18 6.07 -22.68 -30.96
N PHE A 19 6.24 -22.33 -29.68
CA PHE A 19 6.53 -20.95 -29.27
C PHE A 19 7.85 -20.79 -28.50
N GLY A 20 8.54 -21.90 -28.20
CA GLY A 20 9.73 -21.92 -27.34
C GLY A 20 9.42 -21.66 -25.87
N VAL A 21 10.44 -21.78 -25.02
CA VAL A 21 10.37 -21.35 -23.61
C VAL A 21 10.92 -19.93 -23.50
N VAL A 22 10.07 -18.97 -23.17
CA VAL A 22 10.55 -17.66 -22.70
C VAL A 22 10.97 -17.85 -21.25
N GLU A 23 12.26 -18.00 -21.00
CA GLU A 23 12.78 -17.91 -19.63
C GLU A 23 12.36 -16.55 -19.07
N GLY A 24 11.50 -16.57 -18.05
CA GLY A 24 11.11 -15.36 -17.35
C GLY A 24 12.39 -14.67 -16.89
N LYS A 25 12.59 -13.41 -17.27
CA LYS A 25 13.76 -12.62 -16.91
C LYS A 25 14.05 -12.84 -15.44
N GLN A 26 15.09 -13.60 -15.12
CA GLN A 26 15.51 -13.77 -13.75
C GLN A 26 15.98 -12.40 -13.30
N SER A 27 15.14 -11.71 -12.54
CA SER A 27 15.50 -10.44 -11.92
C SER A 27 16.58 -10.74 -10.91
N THR A 28 17.83 -10.79 -11.36
CA THR A 28 18.98 -10.75 -10.46
C THR A 28 18.76 -9.55 -9.55
N PRO A 29 18.76 -9.71 -8.22
CA PRO A 29 18.58 -8.59 -7.32
C PRO A 29 19.76 -7.64 -7.53
N SER A 30 19.56 -6.60 -8.34
CA SER A 30 20.53 -5.54 -8.53
C SER A 30 20.70 -4.86 -7.18
N ILE A 31 21.80 -5.15 -6.49
CA ILE A 31 22.13 -4.48 -5.23
C ILE A 31 22.16 -2.99 -5.56
N PRO A 32 21.29 -2.16 -4.96
CA PRO A 32 21.26 -0.74 -5.25
C PRO A 32 22.64 -0.17 -4.91
N SER A 33 23.33 0.42 -5.89
CA SER A 33 24.63 1.02 -5.63
C SER A 33 24.46 2.14 -4.62
N LYS A 34 25.23 2.11 -3.53
CA LYS A 34 25.14 3.12 -2.47
C LYS A 34 25.44 4.51 -3.04
N SER A 35 24.69 5.51 -2.58
CA SER A 35 25.01 6.91 -2.90
C SER A 35 26.39 7.27 -2.33
N ARG A 36 27.08 8.23 -2.94
CA ARG A 36 28.35 8.77 -2.40
C ARG A 36 28.23 9.13 -0.91
N ARG A 37 27.10 9.72 -0.49
CA ARG A 37 26.83 10.09 0.91
C ARG A 37 26.65 8.86 1.81
N GLN A 38 26.00 7.80 1.32
CA GLN A 38 25.83 6.56 2.08
C GLN A 38 27.17 5.84 2.28
N THR A 39 28.02 5.82 1.26
CA THR A 39 29.40 5.31 1.38
C THR A 39 30.21 6.11 2.40
N GLU A 40 30.09 7.44 2.37
CA GLU A 40 30.77 8.31 3.34
C GLU A 40 30.25 8.13 4.77
N ILE A 41 28.93 7.98 4.95
CA ILE A 41 28.34 7.65 6.25
C ILE A 41 28.89 6.33 6.77
N ASP A 42 28.98 5.30 5.93
CA ASP A 42 29.52 3.99 6.31
C ASP A 42 31.00 4.10 6.73
N ARG A 43 31.80 4.88 6.00
CA ARG A 43 33.19 5.18 6.35
C ARG A 43 33.29 5.85 7.72
N LEU A 44 32.57 6.95 7.93
CA LEU A 44 32.57 7.71 9.18
C LEU A 44 32.07 6.88 10.37
N VAL A 45 31.11 5.96 10.15
CA VAL A 45 30.65 5.04 11.19
C VAL A 45 31.75 4.04 11.59
N LYS A 46 32.53 3.54 10.62
CA LYS A 46 33.69 2.66 10.91
C LYS A 46 34.77 3.42 11.68
N GLU A 47 35.10 4.62 11.23
CA GLU A 47 36.10 5.49 11.86
C GLU A 47 35.72 5.85 13.30
N ARG A 48 34.46 6.25 13.53
CA ARG A 48 33.93 6.49 14.89
C ARG A 48 34.05 5.25 15.78
N ARG A 49 33.81 4.05 15.25
CA ARG A 49 33.95 2.80 16.00
C ARG A 49 35.42 2.53 16.36
N GLN A 50 36.35 2.88 15.48
CA GLN A 50 37.79 2.76 15.74
C GLN A 50 38.24 3.79 16.79
N LEU A 51 37.86 5.05 16.67
CA LEU A 51 38.15 6.08 17.68
C LEU A 51 37.61 5.68 19.05
N LYS A 52 36.42 5.08 19.13
CA LYS A 52 35.89 4.56 20.39
C LYS A 52 36.77 3.43 20.98
N LYS A 53 37.42 2.62 20.15
CA LYS A 53 38.38 1.61 20.61
C LYS A 53 39.67 2.26 21.11
N HIS A 54 40.19 3.27 20.42
CA HIS A 54 41.38 4.01 20.83
C HIS A 54 41.14 4.77 22.13
N TRP A 55 39.99 5.43 22.27
CA TRP A 55 39.61 6.15 23.48
C TRP A 55 39.65 5.29 24.75
N ARG A 56 39.29 4.00 24.65
CA ARG A 56 39.35 3.06 25.77
C ARG A 56 40.77 2.73 26.23
N LYS A 57 41.77 2.92 25.37
CA LYS A 57 43.18 2.58 25.62
C LYS A 57 44.06 3.82 25.84
N ALA A 58 43.54 5.00 25.55
CA ALA A 58 44.26 6.27 25.55
C ALA A 58 44.47 6.82 26.97
N THR A 59 45.54 7.59 27.16
CA THR A 59 45.77 8.41 28.36
C THR A 59 44.84 9.63 28.38
N GLU A 60 44.72 10.33 29.51
CA GLU A 60 43.77 11.45 29.65
C GLU A 60 44.02 12.59 28.65
N GLU A 61 45.29 12.90 28.37
CA GLU A 61 45.70 13.91 27.39
C GLU A 61 45.31 13.51 25.95
N GLU A 62 45.49 12.24 25.61
CA GLU A 62 45.11 11.69 24.31
C GLU A 62 43.58 11.59 24.14
N LYS A 63 42.84 11.34 25.23
CA LYS A 63 41.38 11.27 25.20
C LYS A 63 40.75 12.58 24.79
N GLU A 64 41.31 13.71 25.22
CA GLU A 64 40.81 15.03 24.84
C GLU A 64 40.93 15.26 23.33
N SER A 65 42.08 14.91 22.76
CA SER A 65 42.31 14.94 21.30
C SER A 65 41.35 14.01 20.55
N ILE A 66 41.11 12.80 21.06
CA ILE A 66 40.17 11.84 20.46
C ILE A 66 38.72 12.35 20.54
N ASN A 67 38.34 13.05 21.61
CA ASN A 67 37.01 13.63 21.75
C ASN A 67 36.75 14.72 20.70
N LEU A 68 37.75 15.54 20.39
CA LEU A 68 37.66 16.56 19.34
C LEU A 68 37.36 15.91 17.98
N LEU A 69 38.13 14.88 17.61
CA LEU A 69 37.91 14.10 16.38
C LEU A 69 36.53 13.42 16.35
N GLN A 70 36.06 12.89 17.47
CA GLN A 70 34.71 12.34 17.56
C GLN A 70 33.62 13.40 17.34
N GLY A 71 33.83 14.61 17.85
CA GLY A 71 32.93 15.77 17.65
C GLY A 71 32.81 16.16 16.17
N GLU A 72 33.93 16.24 15.46
CA GLU A 72 33.96 16.52 14.02
C GLU A 72 33.20 15.45 13.21
N ILE A 73 33.48 14.18 13.49
CA ILE A 73 32.78 13.06 12.84
C ILE A 73 31.29 13.10 13.14
N GLN A 74 30.89 13.41 14.38
CA GLN A 74 29.48 13.53 14.75
C GLN A 74 28.78 14.66 13.99
N SER A 75 29.40 15.84 13.92
CA SER A 75 28.88 16.98 13.15
C SER A 75 28.70 16.60 11.67
N ARG A 76 29.72 15.98 11.07
CA ARG A 76 29.69 15.56 9.67
C ARG A 76 28.63 14.49 9.40
N LEU A 77 28.50 13.49 10.27
CA LEU A 77 27.45 12.48 10.20
C LEU A 77 26.05 13.11 10.31
N ALA A 78 25.84 14.07 11.21
CA ALA A 78 24.56 14.74 11.37
C ALA A 78 24.16 15.48 10.09
N THR A 79 25.11 16.16 9.45
CA THR A 79 24.88 16.88 8.19
C THR A 79 24.54 15.92 7.04
N LEU A 80 25.32 14.85 6.85
CA LEU A 80 25.08 13.86 5.81
C LEU A 80 23.73 13.14 5.99
N ARG A 81 23.40 12.73 7.23
CA ARG A 81 22.13 12.07 7.54
C ARG A 81 20.94 13.00 7.34
N ARG A 82 21.05 14.27 7.70
CA ARG A 82 20.00 15.27 7.43
C ARG A 82 19.73 15.40 5.93
N ALA A 83 20.77 15.48 5.11
CA ALA A 83 20.64 15.56 3.65
C ALA A 83 19.97 14.30 3.05
N GLU A 84 20.38 13.10 3.47
CA GLU A 84 19.76 11.84 3.03
C GLU A 84 18.29 11.71 3.49
N ASN A 85 18.00 12.11 4.73
CA ASN A 85 16.63 12.10 5.25
C ASN A 85 15.73 13.08 4.51
N LEU A 86 16.24 14.26 4.14
CA LEU A 86 15.50 15.23 3.34
C LEU A 86 15.13 14.65 1.97
N LEU A 87 16.09 14.04 1.28
CA LEU A 87 15.84 13.37 0.00
C LEU A 87 14.80 12.26 0.13
N ARG A 88 14.93 11.38 1.13
CA ARG A 88 13.96 10.31 1.41
C ARG A 88 12.57 10.88 1.71
N LYS A 89 12.49 11.98 2.47
CA LYS A 89 11.23 12.67 2.78
C LYS A 89 10.59 13.24 1.50
N CYS A 90 11.35 13.93 0.66
CA CYS A 90 10.85 14.47 -0.61
C CYS A 90 10.37 13.34 -1.54
N ARG A 91 11.14 12.25 -1.68
CA ARG A 91 10.75 11.09 -2.48
C ARG A 91 9.46 10.46 -1.97
N ARG A 92 9.32 10.28 -0.65
CA ARG A 92 8.08 9.76 -0.05
C ARG A 92 6.88 10.67 -0.30
N LYS A 93 7.05 12.00 -0.14
CA LYS A 93 5.99 12.97 -0.44
C LYS A 93 5.53 12.86 -1.90
N GLU A 94 6.48 12.85 -2.83
CA GLU A 94 6.16 12.75 -4.26
C GLU A 94 5.53 11.40 -4.60
N GLN A 95 5.99 10.30 -4.00
CA GLN A 95 5.38 8.99 -4.18
C GLN A 95 3.95 8.96 -3.64
N THR A 96 3.68 9.54 -2.47
CA THR A 96 2.33 9.68 -1.91
C THR A 96 1.44 10.51 -2.83
N ARG A 97 1.94 11.64 -3.32
CA ARG A 97 1.24 12.52 -4.27
C ARG A 97 0.91 11.79 -5.57
N SER A 98 1.89 11.12 -6.16
CA SER A 98 1.71 10.29 -7.37
C SER A 98 0.67 9.18 -7.16
N ARG A 99 0.68 8.51 -6.00
CA ARG A 99 -0.34 7.49 -5.66
C ARG A 99 -1.75 8.09 -5.57
N PHE A 100 -1.89 9.27 -4.99
CA PHE A 100 -3.18 9.96 -4.92
C PHE A 100 -3.70 10.34 -6.31
N TYR A 101 -2.89 11.00 -7.15
CA TYR A 101 -3.33 11.41 -8.49
C TYR A 101 -3.56 10.25 -9.45
N LYS A 102 -2.88 9.11 -9.23
CA LYS A 102 -3.12 7.91 -10.04
C LYS A 102 -4.50 7.30 -9.79
N ASP A 103 -4.94 7.26 -8.54
CA ASP A 103 -6.26 6.73 -8.14
C ASP A 103 -6.66 7.33 -6.77
N PRO A 104 -7.41 8.44 -6.77
CA PRO A 104 -7.78 9.13 -5.54
C PRO A 104 -8.63 8.26 -4.61
N PHE A 105 -9.58 7.50 -5.16
CA PHE A 105 -10.50 6.68 -4.39
C PHE A 105 -9.79 5.52 -3.72
N LYS A 106 -8.90 4.82 -4.44
CA LYS A 106 -8.09 3.75 -3.86
C LYS A 106 -7.11 4.28 -2.83
N PHE A 107 -6.52 5.46 -3.06
CA PHE A 107 -5.64 6.09 -2.09
C PHE A 107 -6.38 6.44 -0.79
N VAL A 108 -7.52 7.12 -0.90
CA VAL A 108 -8.39 7.48 0.25
C VAL A 108 -8.84 6.20 0.96
N LYS A 109 -9.30 5.19 0.22
CA LYS A 109 -9.65 3.87 0.79
C LYS A 109 -8.47 3.31 1.59
N SER A 110 -7.25 3.33 1.05
CA SER A 110 -6.06 2.84 1.78
C SER A 110 -5.71 3.62 3.04
N ILE A 111 -6.14 4.88 3.18
CA ILE A 111 -5.94 5.68 4.39
C ILE A 111 -6.99 5.35 5.45
N PHE A 112 -8.27 5.32 5.05
CA PHE A 112 -9.39 5.21 5.99
C PHE A 112 -9.74 3.77 6.34
N THR A 113 -9.56 2.83 5.41
CA THR A 113 -9.79 1.42 5.71
C THR A 113 -8.51 0.84 6.29
N LYS A 114 -8.49 0.60 7.60
CA LYS A 114 -7.54 -0.34 8.19
C LYS A 114 -7.72 -1.66 7.43
N GLU A 115 -6.69 -2.13 6.74
CA GLU A 115 -6.75 -3.43 6.06
C GLU A 115 -7.22 -4.46 7.09
N LYS A 116 -8.40 -5.04 6.88
CA LYS A 116 -8.90 -6.13 7.71
C LYS A 116 -8.10 -7.37 7.35
N SER A 117 -6.89 -7.46 7.89
CA SER A 117 -6.02 -8.62 7.75
C SER A 117 -6.35 -9.60 8.86
N GLY A 118 -6.83 -10.77 8.49
CA GLY A 118 -7.10 -11.88 9.41
C GLY A 118 -7.74 -13.04 8.66
N SER A 119 -7.41 -14.27 9.07
CA SER A 119 -8.18 -15.44 8.65
C SER A 119 -9.34 -15.59 9.62
N LEU A 120 -10.57 -15.53 9.12
CA LEU A 120 -11.71 -15.94 9.92
C LEU A 120 -11.64 -17.47 10.08
N SER A 121 -11.71 -17.96 11.31
CA SER A 121 -11.82 -19.40 11.59
C SER A 121 -13.18 -19.97 11.20
N VAL A 122 -14.18 -19.09 11.03
CA VAL A 122 -15.57 -19.42 10.76
C VAL A 122 -15.80 -19.60 9.26
N SER A 123 -16.66 -20.55 8.88
CA SER A 123 -17.00 -20.80 7.47
C SER A 123 -17.81 -19.63 6.88
N LYS A 124 -17.80 -19.49 5.55
CA LYS A 124 -18.61 -18.47 4.86
C LYS A 124 -20.11 -18.66 5.08
N ALA A 125 -20.56 -19.90 5.23
CA ALA A 125 -21.97 -20.23 5.44
C ALA A 125 -22.44 -19.70 6.80
N ASP A 126 -21.71 -20.01 7.86
CA ASP A 126 -22.06 -19.60 9.23
C ASP A 126 -22.02 -18.06 9.37
N LEU A 127 -21.04 -17.41 8.74
CA LEU A 127 -20.97 -15.95 8.72
C LEU A 127 -22.17 -15.34 7.99
N GLY A 128 -22.58 -15.92 6.87
CA GLY A 128 -23.73 -15.45 6.09
C GLY A 128 -25.06 -15.66 6.81
N GLU A 129 -25.18 -16.73 7.60
CA GLU A 129 -26.34 -16.96 8.46
C GLU A 129 -26.38 -15.96 9.63
N HIS A 130 -25.26 -15.73 10.29
CA HIS A 130 -25.16 -14.72 11.35
C HIS A 130 -25.53 -13.33 10.83
N LEU A 131 -24.99 -12.92 9.68
CA LEU A 131 -25.32 -11.62 9.08
C LEU A 131 -26.81 -11.53 8.72
N ARG A 132 -27.41 -12.58 8.19
CA ARG A 132 -28.86 -12.60 7.96
C ARG A 132 -29.62 -12.42 9.26
N LYS A 133 -29.27 -13.13 10.34
CA LYS A 133 -29.95 -12.99 11.63
C LYS A 133 -29.76 -11.60 12.27
N SER A 134 -28.58 -11.00 12.16
CA SER A 134 -28.28 -9.73 12.82
C SER A 134 -28.64 -8.48 12.02
N CYS A 135 -28.70 -8.57 10.69
CA CYS A 135 -28.89 -7.42 9.80
C CYS A 135 -30.17 -7.47 8.98
N THR A 136 -30.96 -8.54 9.07
CA THR A 136 -32.31 -8.55 8.50
C THR A 136 -33.26 -7.99 9.55
N ASP A 137 -34.00 -6.97 9.17
CA ASP A 137 -35.11 -6.46 9.98
C ASP A 137 -36.30 -7.41 9.80
N ASP A 138 -36.77 -8.00 10.90
CA ASP A 138 -37.92 -8.92 10.91
C ASP A 138 -39.19 -8.23 10.38
N ARG A 139 -39.23 -6.89 10.41
CA ARG A 139 -40.35 -6.06 9.93
C ARG A 139 -40.18 -5.57 8.49
N SER A 140 -39.15 -6.02 7.79
CA SER A 140 -38.88 -5.62 6.39
C SER A 140 -40.00 -6.00 5.41
N HIS A 141 -40.84 -6.97 5.77
CA HIS A 141 -42.00 -7.40 5.00
C HIS A 141 -43.33 -6.81 5.49
N GLU A 142 -43.33 -6.02 6.56
CA GLU A 142 -44.53 -5.31 7.00
C GLU A 142 -44.79 -4.12 6.08
N GLU A 143 -46.05 -3.97 5.64
CA GLU A 143 -46.47 -2.79 4.90
C GLU A 143 -46.36 -1.57 5.82
N LEU A 144 -45.43 -0.67 5.51
CA LEU A 144 -45.21 0.56 6.27
C LEU A 144 -46.43 1.48 6.11
N THR A 145 -47.37 1.41 7.05
CA THR A 145 -48.50 2.34 7.10
C THR A 145 -48.02 3.69 7.63
N LEU A 146 -48.34 4.77 6.91
CA LEU A 146 -48.05 6.12 7.38
C LEU A 146 -48.81 6.39 8.71
N PRO A 147 -48.19 7.04 9.70
CA PRO A 147 -48.86 7.41 10.94
C PRO A 147 -50.11 8.27 10.70
N PRO A 148 -51.14 8.18 11.57
CA PRO A 148 -52.41 8.92 11.37
C PRO A 148 -52.27 10.44 11.40
N ASP A 149 -51.21 10.94 12.05
CA ASP A 149 -50.90 12.36 12.19
C ASP A 149 -50.11 12.92 10.98
N MET A 150 -49.79 12.06 10.00
CA MET A 150 -49.11 12.47 8.78
C MET A 150 -50.13 12.98 7.75
N PRO A 151 -49.93 14.17 7.15
CA PRO A 151 -50.85 14.68 6.14
C PRO A 151 -50.93 13.73 4.93
N PRO A 152 -52.08 13.64 4.24
CA PRO A 152 -52.24 12.80 3.06
C PRO A 152 -51.16 13.12 2.03
N VAL A 153 -50.36 12.11 1.67
CA VAL A 153 -49.37 12.26 0.61
C VAL A 153 -50.11 12.25 -0.71
N ASN A 154 -50.19 13.39 -1.38
CA ASN A 154 -50.72 13.47 -2.74
C ASN A 154 -49.84 12.61 -3.66
N PRO A 155 -50.44 11.86 -4.60
CA PRO A 155 -49.65 11.15 -5.60
C PRO A 155 -48.79 12.17 -6.35
N PRO A 156 -47.55 11.82 -6.71
CA PRO A 156 -46.66 12.75 -7.40
C PRO A 156 -47.31 13.22 -8.70
N GLU A 157 -47.35 14.53 -8.91
CA GLU A 157 -47.94 15.15 -10.11
C GLU A 157 -47.24 14.68 -11.40
N HIS A 158 -45.99 14.24 -11.29
CA HIS A 158 -45.18 13.80 -12.40
C HIS A 158 -44.66 12.39 -12.13
N GLN A 159 -45.03 11.43 -12.98
CA GLN A 159 -44.49 10.09 -12.91
C GLN A 159 -42.99 10.10 -13.23
N LEU A 160 -42.21 9.36 -12.44
CA LEU A 160 -40.80 9.18 -12.71
C LEU A 160 -40.62 8.40 -14.01
N ASP A 161 -39.85 8.99 -14.92
CA ASP A 161 -39.45 8.36 -16.18
C ASP A 161 -38.45 7.22 -15.89
N ILE A 162 -38.99 6.01 -15.73
CA ILE A 162 -38.22 4.77 -15.54
C ILE A 162 -37.67 4.19 -16.85
N SER A 163 -37.81 4.92 -17.97
CA SER A 163 -37.25 4.45 -19.24
C SER A 163 -35.72 4.51 -19.23
N PRO A 164 -35.04 3.58 -19.93
CA PRO A 164 -33.59 3.61 -20.05
C PRO A 164 -33.11 4.96 -20.60
N PRO A 165 -31.98 5.50 -20.10
CA PRO A 165 -31.51 6.82 -20.48
C PRO A 165 -31.29 6.91 -22.00
N ARG A 166 -31.98 7.85 -22.62
CA ARG A 166 -31.84 8.13 -24.05
C ARG A 166 -30.49 8.80 -24.31
N TRP A 167 -29.77 8.35 -25.34
CA TRP A 167 -28.41 8.80 -25.73
C TRP A 167 -28.22 10.33 -25.80
N LYS A 168 -29.29 11.10 -26.06
CA LYS A 168 -29.26 12.58 -26.04
C LYS A 168 -28.98 13.18 -24.66
N ARG A 169 -29.42 12.55 -23.54
CA ARG A 169 -29.15 13.05 -22.17
C ARG A 169 -27.73 12.72 -21.69
N SER A 170 -27.13 11.64 -22.18
CA SER A 170 -25.80 11.17 -21.76
C SER A 170 -24.64 12.11 -22.15
N ARG A 171 -24.86 13.03 -23.10
CA ARG A 171 -23.84 14.04 -23.49
C ARG A 171 -23.75 15.23 -22.53
N GLN A 172 -24.76 15.48 -21.71
CA GLN A 172 -24.78 16.66 -20.81
C GLN A 172 -24.08 16.43 -19.46
N VAL A 173 -23.85 15.18 -19.07
CA VAL A 173 -23.22 14.81 -17.78
C VAL A 173 -21.73 14.50 -17.94
N CYS A 174 -21.21 14.50 -19.18
CA CYS A 174 -19.80 14.33 -19.48
C CYS A 174 -19.29 15.55 -20.26
N ALA A 175 -19.21 16.69 -19.58
CA ALA A 175 -18.42 17.85 -19.98
C ALA A 175 -17.67 18.39 -18.76
#